data_AF-A0AAI8MJR4-F1
#
_entry.id   AF-A0AAI8MJR4-F1
#
_cell.length_a   1.000
_cell.length_b   1.000
_cell.length_c   1.000
_cell.angle_alpha   90.00
_cell.angle_beta   90.00
_cell.angle_gamma   90.00
#
_symmetry.space_group_name_H-M   'P 1'
#
loop_
_entity.id
_entity.type
_entity.pdbx_description
1 polymer ?
#
loop_
_entity_poly.entity_id
_entity_poly.type
_entity_poly.pdbx_seq_one_letter_code
_entity_poly.pdbx_strand_id
1 'polypeptide(L)'
;MERNSTLHELLNLEKPLDEILRTLGCFDRDGVPLVIVERKHVASILRRYCEGDLNRNDVERWANLIVSRSDIGYNSDMALRELLLELALPENSQLTRERAGKSAVALIEGPTARAVEAAARVLHHEALRHGWWGQYKKSYDELAATDPIGKLEFDSLVERMLIAATQTKTGDNL
;
A
#
# COMPACT_ATOMS: atom_id res chain seq x y z
N MET A 1 15.85 -13.64 -14.12
CA MET A 1 15.27 -12.49 -14.86
C MET A 1 13.79 -12.71 -15.14
N GLU A 2 13.39 -13.88 -15.66
CA GLU A 2 11.98 -14.15 -16.00
C GLU A 2 11.01 -14.06 -14.81
N ARG A 3 11.38 -14.57 -13.62
CA ARG A 3 10.54 -14.44 -12.41
C ARG A 3 10.22 -12.99 -12.05
N ASN A 4 11.23 -12.11 -12.00
CA ASN A 4 11.05 -10.70 -11.66
C ASN A 4 10.18 -9.97 -12.71
N SER A 5 10.42 -10.23 -14.00
CA SER A 5 9.58 -9.71 -15.08
C SER A 5 8.12 -10.18 -14.94
N THR A 6 7.90 -11.46 -14.64
CA THR A 6 6.55 -12.02 -14.48
C THR A 6 5.84 -11.45 -13.25
N LEU A 7 6.58 -11.15 -12.17
CA LEU A 7 6.03 -10.44 -11.01
C LEU A 7 5.62 -9.00 -11.37
N HIS A 8 6.38 -8.31 -12.23
CA HIS A 8 5.95 -7.00 -12.74
C HIS A 8 4.69 -7.11 -13.62
N GLU A 9 4.60 -8.12 -14.48
CA GLU A 9 3.38 -8.41 -15.25
C GLU A 9 2.18 -8.66 -14.33
N LEU A 10 2.38 -9.33 -13.18
CA LEU A 10 1.36 -9.51 -12.14
C LEU A 10 0.96 -8.18 -11.50
N LEU A 11 1.92 -7.36 -11.08
CA LEU A 11 1.63 -6.07 -10.43
C LEU A 11 0.81 -5.14 -11.34
N ASN A 12 1.08 -5.15 -12.64
CA ASN A 12 0.36 -4.35 -13.64
C ASN A 12 -0.88 -5.04 -14.23
N LEU A 13 -1.04 -6.35 -13.98
CA LEU A 13 -2.04 -7.21 -14.62
C LEU A 13 -2.06 -7.02 -16.15
N GLU A 14 -0.88 -7.18 -16.77
CA GLU A 14 -0.68 -6.97 -18.22
C GLU A 14 -1.28 -8.08 -19.09
N LYS A 15 -1.50 -9.26 -18.50
CA LYS A 15 -2.02 -10.47 -19.15
C LYS A 15 -3.07 -11.13 -18.26
N PRO A 16 -3.89 -12.07 -18.78
CA PRO A 16 -4.79 -12.88 -17.96
C PRO A 16 -4.04 -13.58 -16.82
N LEU A 17 -4.63 -13.58 -15.61
CA LEU A 17 -4.00 -14.17 -14.42
C LEU A 17 -3.55 -15.62 -14.63
N ASP A 18 -4.32 -16.41 -15.39
CA ASP A 18 -4.00 -17.83 -15.63
C ASP A 18 -2.75 -18.02 -16.51
N GLU A 19 -2.39 -17.04 -17.35
CA GLU A 19 -1.13 -17.05 -18.09
C GLU A 19 0.05 -16.70 -17.17
N ILE A 20 -0.11 -15.65 -16.37
CA ILE A 20 0.90 -15.21 -15.39
C ILE A 20 1.19 -16.33 -14.38
N LEU A 21 0.14 -16.99 -13.87
CA LEU A 21 0.26 -18.09 -12.91
C LEU A 21 0.96 -19.32 -13.49
N ARG A 22 0.75 -19.65 -14.76
CA ARG A 22 1.46 -20.75 -15.42
C ARG A 22 2.96 -20.51 -15.41
N THR A 23 3.39 -19.29 -15.71
CA THR A 23 4.81 -18.91 -15.67
C THR A 23 5.34 -18.85 -14.24
N LEU A 24 4.60 -18.25 -13.30
CA LEU A 24 5.02 -18.16 -11.89
C LEU A 24 5.07 -19.52 -11.19
N GLY A 25 4.30 -20.52 -11.64
CA GLY A 25 4.28 -21.87 -11.09
C GLY A 25 5.59 -22.63 -11.25
N CYS A 26 6.47 -22.20 -12.16
CA CYS A 26 7.80 -22.77 -12.36
C CYS A 26 8.85 -22.27 -11.34
N PHE A 27 8.51 -21.28 -10.52
CA PHE A 27 9.44 -20.65 -9.59
C PHE A 27 9.02 -20.85 -8.13
N ASP A 28 10.01 -21.09 -7.28
CA ASP A 28 9.83 -21.08 -5.83
C ASP A 28 9.41 -19.67 -5.36
N ARG A 29 8.61 -19.60 -4.30
CA ARG A 29 8.16 -18.36 -3.64
C ARG A 29 9.08 -17.95 -2.51
N ASP A 30 10.02 -18.80 -2.14
CA ASP A 30 10.96 -18.52 -1.06
C ASP A 30 12.01 -17.48 -1.49
N GLY A 31 12.34 -16.58 -0.56
CA GLY A 31 13.36 -15.55 -0.74
C GLY A 31 12.96 -14.16 -0.28
N VAL A 32 13.90 -13.23 -0.42
CA VAL A 32 13.66 -11.79 -0.20
C VAL A 32 12.70 -11.26 -1.27
N PRO A 33 11.82 -10.31 -0.93
CA PRO A 33 10.95 -9.66 -1.90
C PRO A 33 11.71 -9.15 -3.13
N LEU A 34 11.25 -9.54 -4.31
CA LEU A 34 11.89 -9.18 -5.59
C LEU A 34 11.29 -7.93 -6.22
N VAL A 35 10.05 -7.62 -5.85
CA VAL A 35 9.30 -6.45 -6.31
C VAL A 35 8.53 -5.85 -5.14
N ILE A 36 8.20 -4.57 -5.22
CA ILE A 36 7.43 -3.87 -4.20
C ILE A 36 6.12 -3.38 -4.83
N VAL A 37 4.99 -3.63 -4.15
CA VAL A 37 3.70 -3.05 -4.54
C VAL A 37 3.72 -1.55 -4.23
N GLU A 38 3.33 -0.74 -5.21
CA GLU A 38 3.25 0.71 -5.09
C GLU A 38 1.83 1.18 -5.41
N ARG A 39 1.49 2.39 -4.95
CA ARG A 39 0.16 3.01 -5.19
C ARG A 39 -0.27 3.01 -6.64
N LYS A 40 0.67 3.18 -7.57
CA LYS A 40 0.40 3.16 -9.02
C LYS A 40 -0.20 1.84 -9.49
N HIS A 41 0.22 0.70 -8.92
CA HIS A 41 -0.27 -0.62 -9.31
C HIS A 41 -1.74 -0.77 -8.90
N VAL A 42 -2.05 -0.52 -7.62
CA VAL A 42 -3.42 -0.61 -7.09
C VAL A 42 -4.35 0.41 -7.76
N ALA A 43 -3.89 1.66 -7.95
CA ALA A 43 -4.67 2.70 -8.61
C ALA A 43 -4.94 2.40 -10.10
N SER A 44 -4.06 1.65 -10.78
CA SER A 44 -4.30 1.20 -12.15
C SER A 44 -5.41 0.16 -12.21
N ILE A 45 -5.37 -0.85 -11.33
CA ILE A 45 -6.41 -1.90 -11.24
C ILE A 45 -7.78 -1.29 -10.92
N LEU A 46 -7.83 -0.37 -9.96
CA LEU A 46 -9.08 0.29 -9.58
C LEU A 46 -9.66 1.16 -10.71
N ARG A 47 -8.80 1.84 -11.49
CA ARG A 47 -9.25 2.58 -12.67
C ARG A 47 -9.82 1.67 -13.74
N ARG A 48 -9.13 0.58 -14.09
CA ARG A 48 -9.62 -0.42 -15.05
C ARG A 48 -10.94 -1.05 -14.62
N TYR A 49 -11.14 -1.32 -13.32
CA TYR A 49 -12.43 -1.77 -12.80
C TYR A 49 -13.52 -0.68 -12.89
N CYS A 50 -13.18 0.58 -12.61
CA CYS A 50 -14.09 1.72 -12.74
C CYS A 50 -14.55 1.92 -14.19
N GLU A 51 -13.64 1.74 -15.16
CA GLU A 51 -13.88 1.85 -16.60
C GLU A 51 -14.61 0.63 -17.18
N GLY A 52 -14.56 -0.51 -16.48
CA GLY A 52 -15.25 -1.74 -16.85
C GLY A 52 -14.39 -2.76 -17.60
N ASP A 53 -13.09 -2.50 -17.75
CA ASP A 53 -12.10 -3.40 -18.33
C ASP A 53 -11.81 -4.63 -17.46
N LEU A 54 -12.01 -4.48 -16.15
CA LEU A 54 -11.91 -5.57 -15.17
C LEU A 54 -13.24 -5.73 -14.47
N ASN A 55 -13.62 -6.99 -14.24
CA ASN A 55 -14.74 -7.29 -13.36
C ASN A 55 -14.25 -7.43 -11.90
N ARG A 56 -15.21 -7.54 -10.98
CA ARG A 56 -14.93 -7.64 -9.53
C ARG A 56 -14.08 -8.87 -9.18
N ASN A 57 -14.34 -10.00 -9.84
CA ASN A 57 -13.63 -11.26 -9.61
C ASN A 57 -12.17 -11.16 -10.09
N ASP A 58 -11.90 -10.44 -11.17
CA ASP A 58 -10.52 -10.21 -11.65
C ASP A 58 -9.70 -9.43 -10.60
N VAL A 59 -10.29 -8.37 -10.04
CA VAL A 59 -9.67 -7.56 -8.98
C VAL A 59 -9.40 -8.39 -7.73
N GLU A 60 -10.39 -9.19 -7.30
CA GLU A 60 -10.27 -10.07 -6.13
C GLU A 60 -9.15 -11.08 -6.28
N ARG A 61 -9.17 -11.84 -7.39
CA ARG A 61 -8.16 -12.85 -7.68
C ARG A 61 -6.77 -12.22 -7.74
N TRP A 62 -6.64 -11.06 -8.37
CA TRP A 62 -5.38 -10.33 -8.44
C TRP A 62 -4.86 -9.92 -7.05
N ALA A 63 -5.71 -9.29 -6.22
CA ALA A 63 -5.31 -8.84 -4.89
C ALA A 63 -4.95 -10.01 -3.97
N ASN A 64 -5.75 -11.07 -3.99
CA ASN A 64 -5.49 -12.29 -3.22
C ASN A 64 -4.15 -12.94 -3.59
N LEU A 65 -3.82 -12.96 -4.89
CA LEU A 65 -2.53 -13.46 -5.35
C LEU A 65 -1.35 -12.59 -4.88
N ILE A 66 -1.50 -11.28 -4.82
CA ILE A 66 -0.43 -10.42 -4.30
C ILE A 66 -0.26 -10.61 -2.79
N VAL A 67 -1.36 -10.62 -2.04
CA VAL A 67 -1.35 -10.75 -0.57
C VAL A 67 -0.76 -12.09 -0.12
N SER A 68 -1.02 -13.17 -0.86
CA SER A 68 -0.55 -14.51 -0.51
C SER A 68 0.90 -14.80 -0.92
N ARG A 69 1.61 -13.85 -1.51
CA ARG A 69 2.97 -14.03 -2.02
C ARG A 69 4.03 -13.41 -1.12
N SER A 70 4.93 -14.26 -0.62
CA SER A 70 6.10 -13.88 0.20
C SER A 70 7.19 -13.14 -0.59
N ASP A 71 7.23 -13.32 -1.92
CA ASP A 71 8.22 -12.71 -2.81
C ASP A 71 7.81 -11.34 -3.36
N ILE A 72 6.68 -10.82 -2.89
CA ILE A 72 6.21 -9.46 -3.15
C ILE A 72 6.25 -8.67 -1.85
N GLY A 73 6.94 -7.54 -1.88
CA GLY A 73 7.14 -6.67 -0.74
C GLY A 73 6.12 -5.53 -0.71
N TYR A 74 6.03 -4.90 0.46
CA TYR A 74 5.23 -3.71 0.69
C TYR A 74 6.17 -2.60 1.14
N ASN A 75 5.94 -1.39 0.63
CA ASN A 75 6.47 -0.19 1.27
C ASN A 75 5.72 0.06 2.60
N SER A 76 6.15 1.05 3.37
CA SER A 76 5.51 1.47 4.63
C SER A 76 4.16 2.18 4.44
N ASP A 77 3.46 1.90 3.34
CA ASP A 77 2.24 2.56 2.90
C ASP A 77 1.03 1.76 3.37
N MET A 78 0.50 2.15 4.52
CA MET A 78 -0.51 1.37 5.20
C MET A 78 -1.88 1.54 4.57
N ALA A 79 -2.21 2.74 4.06
CA ALA A 79 -3.39 2.94 3.24
C ALA A 79 -3.43 2.00 2.02
N LEU A 80 -2.29 1.83 1.32
CA LEU A 80 -2.18 0.87 0.22
C LEU A 80 -2.40 -0.57 0.71
N ARG A 81 -1.74 -0.96 1.81
CA ARG A 81 -1.77 -2.33 2.31
C ARG A 81 -3.15 -2.72 2.83
N GLU A 82 -3.80 -1.85 3.60
CA GLU A 82 -5.18 -2.05 4.09
C GLU A 82 -6.16 -2.21 2.92
N LEU A 83 -6.07 -1.34 1.92
CA LEU A 83 -6.92 -1.41 0.74
C LEU A 83 -6.67 -2.70 -0.05
N LEU A 84 -5.41 -3.10 -0.24
CA LEU A 84 -5.10 -4.35 -0.95
C LEU A 84 -5.63 -5.58 -0.22
N LEU A 85 -5.53 -5.61 1.12
CA LEU A 85 -6.10 -6.67 1.95
C LEU A 85 -7.63 -6.71 1.82
N GLU A 86 -8.29 -5.56 1.80
CA GLU A 86 -9.73 -5.47 1.57
C GLU A 86 -10.12 -6.01 0.19
N LEU A 87 -9.36 -5.65 -0.85
CA LEU A 87 -9.57 -6.12 -2.22
C LEU A 87 -9.35 -7.63 -2.41
N ALA A 88 -8.71 -8.29 -1.46
CA ALA A 88 -8.49 -9.74 -1.47
C ALA A 88 -9.63 -10.53 -0.80
N LEU A 89 -10.66 -9.85 -0.25
CA LEU A 89 -11.79 -10.47 0.42
C LEU A 89 -12.84 -10.98 -0.60
N PRO A 90 -13.52 -12.11 -0.30
CA PRO A 90 -14.56 -12.66 -1.17
C PRO A 90 -15.68 -11.65 -1.51
N GLU A 91 -16.07 -11.59 -2.79
CA GLU A 91 -17.08 -10.69 -3.35
C GLU A 91 -16.80 -9.19 -3.14
N ASN A 92 -15.59 -8.83 -2.71
CA ASN A 92 -15.11 -7.45 -2.49
C ASN A 92 -16.18 -6.54 -1.87
N SER A 93 -16.71 -6.96 -0.71
CA SER A 93 -18.01 -6.64 -0.08
C SER A 93 -18.57 -5.20 -0.11
N GLN A 94 -17.80 -4.18 -0.48
CA GLN A 94 -18.27 -2.80 -0.69
C GLN A 94 -17.64 -2.10 -1.91
N LEU A 95 -16.90 -2.81 -2.77
CA LEU A 95 -16.28 -2.23 -3.95
C LEU A 95 -17.37 -1.88 -4.98
N THR A 96 -17.55 -0.60 -5.26
CA THR A 96 -18.38 -0.09 -6.36
C THR A 96 -17.47 0.64 -7.35
N ARG A 97 -17.93 0.87 -8.59
CA ARG A 97 -17.15 1.67 -9.56
C ARG A 97 -16.82 3.06 -9.02
N GLU A 98 -17.80 3.71 -8.38
CA GLU A 98 -17.61 5.01 -7.73
C GLU A 98 -16.52 4.96 -6.66
N ARG A 99 -16.60 3.96 -5.77
CA ARG A 99 -15.61 3.79 -4.70
C ARG A 99 -14.22 3.49 -5.27
N ALA A 100 -14.13 2.65 -6.29
CA ALA A 100 -12.86 2.35 -6.94
C ALA A 100 -12.22 3.61 -7.54
N GLY A 101 -13.00 4.45 -8.22
CA GLY A 101 -12.54 5.75 -8.73
C GLY A 101 -12.02 6.66 -7.61
N LYS A 102 -12.79 6.83 -6.52
CA LYS A 102 -12.38 7.63 -5.36
C LYS A 102 -11.09 7.09 -4.72
N SER A 103 -11.00 5.79 -4.49
CA SER A 103 -9.80 5.16 -3.93
C SER A 103 -8.59 5.29 -4.84
N ALA A 104 -8.76 5.19 -6.17
CA ALA A 104 -7.67 5.38 -7.12
C ALA A 104 -7.11 6.80 -7.08
N VAL A 105 -7.99 7.82 -7.01
CA VAL A 105 -7.56 9.22 -6.85
C VAL A 105 -6.86 9.42 -5.51
N ALA A 106 -7.46 8.93 -4.41
CA ALA A 106 -6.88 9.08 -3.07
C ALA A 106 -5.49 8.44 -2.94
N LEU A 107 -5.24 7.31 -3.59
CA LEU A 107 -3.91 6.71 -3.65
C LEU A 107 -2.90 7.62 -4.38
N ILE A 108 -3.29 8.22 -5.49
CA ILE A 108 -2.39 9.06 -6.30
C ILE A 108 -2.11 10.41 -5.62
N GLU A 109 -3.14 11.02 -5.01
CA GLU A 109 -3.04 12.34 -4.38
C GLU A 109 -2.60 12.29 -2.91
N GLY A 110 -2.71 11.13 -2.27
CA GLY A 110 -2.34 10.94 -0.87
C GLY A 110 -0.84 11.14 -0.59
N PRO A 111 -0.45 11.32 0.68
CA PRO A 111 0.94 11.56 1.06
C PRO A 111 1.82 10.35 0.71
N THR A 112 2.91 10.55 -0.03
CA THR A 112 3.84 9.46 -0.37
C THR A 112 4.50 8.87 0.89
N ALA A 113 4.95 7.62 0.85
CA ALA A 113 5.69 6.98 1.95
C ALA A 113 6.88 7.83 2.43
N ARG A 114 7.59 8.50 1.51
CA ARG A 114 8.70 9.43 1.85
C ARG A 114 8.21 10.67 2.62
N ALA A 115 7.05 11.21 2.25
CA ALA A 115 6.45 12.34 2.96
C ALA A 115 5.97 11.93 4.35
N VAL A 116 5.37 10.73 4.48
CA VAL A 116 4.99 10.14 5.77
C VAL A 116 6.22 9.97 6.65
N GLU A 117 7.29 9.33 6.16
CA GLU A 117 8.50 9.14 6.95
C GLU A 117 9.13 10.47 7.38
N ALA A 118 9.20 11.46 6.47
CA ALA A 118 9.74 12.77 6.80
C ALA A 118 8.94 13.46 7.91
N ALA A 119 7.61 13.43 7.84
CA ALA A 119 6.75 13.97 8.87
C ALA A 119 6.86 13.18 10.19
N ALA A 120 6.99 11.86 10.10
CA ALA A 120 7.13 10.99 11.27
C ALA A 120 8.43 11.27 12.02
N ARG A 121 9.53 11.48 11.31
CA ARG A 121 10.82 11.89 11.91
C ARG A 121 10.71 13.21 12.66
N VAL A 122 10.03 14.20 12.08
CA VAL A 122 9.79 15.50 12.73
C VAL A 122 8.95 15.33 13.99
N LEU A 123 7.81 14.63 13.89
CA LEU A 123 6.91 14.41 15.02
C LEU A 123 7.61 13.64 16.15
N HIS A 124 8.36 12.60 15.80
CA HIS A 124 9.12 11.81 16.75
C HIS A 124 10.20 12.63 17.47
N HIS A 125 10.92 13.50 16.74
CA HIS A 125 11.92 14.40 17.31
C HIS A 125 11.30 15.37 18.33
N GLU A 126 10.20 16.03 17.96
CA GLU A 126 9.50 16.96 18.86
C GLU A 126 8.92 16.24 20.08
N ALA A 127 8.37 15.04 19.89
CA ALA A 127 7.84 14.23 20.97
C ALA A 127 8.91 13.83 22.00
N LEU A 128 10.15 13.53 21.57
CA LEU A 128 11.29 13.33 22.46
C LEU A 128 11.66 14.61 23.20
N ARG A 129 11.74 15.74 22.47
CA ARG A 129 12.10 17.04 23.03
C ARG A 129 11.13 17.49 24.12
N HIS A 130 9.84 17.22 23.92
CA HIS A 130 8.77 17.58 24.84
C HIS A 130 8.42 16.47 25.85
N GLY A 131 9.12 15.33 25.82
CA GLY A 131 8.94 14.24 26.78
C GLY A 131 7.62 13.49 26.66
N TRP A 132 6.95 13.53 25.50
CA TRP A 132 5.67 12.84 25.28
C TRP A 132 5.78 11.31 25.44
N TRP A 133 6.96 10.75 25.22
CA TRP A 133 7.23 9.31 25.33
C TRP A 133 7.78 8.87 26.69
N GLY A 134 7.76 9.75 27.70
CA GLY A 134 8.20 9.42 29.06
C GLY A 134 9.67 8.99 29.12
N GLN A 135 9.92 7.70 29.38
CA GLN A 135 11.28 7.14 29.50
C GLN A 135 11.90 6.71 28.16
N TYR A 136 11.12 6.68 27.08
CA TYR A 136 11.61 6.30 25.77
C TYR A 136 12.55 7.38 25.20
N LYS A 137 13.77 6.98 24.83
CA LYS A 137 14.84 7.89 24.34
C LYS A 137 15.50 7.45 23.04
N LYS A 138 15.04 6.34 22.45
CA LYS A 138 15.58 5.84 21.19
C LYS A 138 15.26 6.83 20.09
N SER A 139 16.19 6.99 19.15
CA SER A 139 15.97 7.71 17.89
C SER A 139 14.95 6.99 17.01
N TYR A 140 14.45 7.68 15.99
CA TYR A 140 13.51 7.12 15.03
C TYR A 140 14.10 5.90 14.28
N ASP A 141 15.41 5.90 14.00
CA ASP A 141 16.07 4.77 13.34
C ASP A 141 16.24 3.57 14.30
N GLU A 142 16.50 3.83 15.59
CA GLU A 142 16.51 2.79 16.63
C GLU A 142 15.11 2.22 16.90
N LEU A 143 14.05 3.02 16.80
CA LEU A 143 12.66 2.54 16.79
C LEU A 143 12.48 1.54 15.66
N ALA A 144 12.84 1.94 14.43
CA ALA A 144 12.70 1.10 13.25
C ALA A 144 13.46 -0.24 13.36
N ALA A 145 14.65 -0.22 13.97
CA ALA A 145 15.48 -1.41 14.14
C ALA A 145 14.99 -2.34 15.26
N THR A 146 14.46 -1.81 16.35
CA THR A 146 14.13 -2.60 17.55
C THR A 146 12.66 -2.93 17.71
N ASP A 147 11.78 -2.16 17.08
CA ASP A 147 10.34 -2.37 17.04
C ASP A 147 9.76 -1.97 15.67
N PRO A 148 9.93 -2.83 14.65
CA PRO A 148 9.40 -2.57 13.32
C PRO A 148 7.88 -2.42 13.28
N ILE A 149 7.16 -3.07 14.20
CA ILE A 149 5.69 -2.99 14.29
C ILE A 149 5.30 -1.62 14.85
N GLY A 150 5.89 -1.20 15.97
CA GLY A 150 5.63 0.12 16.55
C GLY A 150 6.01 1.27 15.61
N LYS A 151 7.09 1.12 14.84
CA LYS A 151 7.46 2.07 13.77
C LYS A 151 6.35 2.18 12.71
N LEU A 152 5.83 1.03 12.25
CA LEU A 152 4.79 0.98 11.23
C LEU A 152 3.47 1.59 11.73
N GLU A 153 3.08 1.32 12.99
CA GLU A 153 1.90 1.93 13.60
C GLU A 153 2.05 3.45 13.74
N PHE A 154 3.24 3.91 14.16
CA PHE A 154 3.53 5.33 14.27
C PHE A 154 3.48 6.05 12.91
N ASP A 155 4.07 5.46 11.87
CA ASP A 155 3.99 6.00 10.50
C ASP A 155 2.54 6.05 10.00
N SER A 156 1.73 5.04 10.33
CA SER A 156 0.29 5.00 9.99
C SER A 156 -0.48 6.15 10.62
N LEU A 157 -0.17 6.50 11.87
CA LEU A 157 -0.77 7.64 12.55
C LEU A 157 -0.44 8.94 11.83
N VAL A 158 0.84 9.13 11.46
CA VAL A 158 1.31 10.31 10.75
C VAL A 158 0.69 10.40 9.35
N GLU A 159 0.55 9.28 8.65
CA GLU A 159 -0.16 9.22 7.37
C GLU A 159 -1.60 9.73 7.49
N ARG A 160 -2.35 9.27 8.50
CA ARG A 160 -3.72 9.73 8.78
C ARG A 160 -3.77 11.23 9.09
N MET A 161 -2.79 11.75 9.84
CA MET A 161 -2.68 13.19 10.11
C MET A 161 -2.46 14.00 8.83
N LEU A 162 -1.59 13.53 7.93
CA LEU A 162 -1.33 14.21 6.66
C LEU A 162 -2.56 14.18 5.74
N ILE A 163 -3.26 13.05 5.66
CA ILE A 163 -4.52 12.94 4.91
C ILE A 163 -5.56 13.94 5.46
N ALA A 164 -5.76 13.98 6.78
CA ALA A 164 -6.68 14.94 7.40
C ALA A 164 -6.31 16.40 7.08
N ALA A 165 -5.02 16.74 7.14
CA ALA A 165 -4.54 18.09 6.81
C ALA A 165 -4.72 18.47 5.32
N THR A 166 -4.75 17.49 4.41
CA THR A 166 -5.06 17.75 3.00
C THR A 166 -6.56 17.94 2.73
N GLN A 167 -7.42 17.24 3.48
CA GLN A 167 -8.87 17.35 3.33
C GLN A 167 -9.43 18.71 3.75
N THR A 168 -8.79 19.40 4.71
CA THR A 168 -9.21 20.75 5.14
C THR A 168 -8.94 21.80 4.05
N LYS A 169 -7.85 21.67 3.28
CA LYS A 169 -7.55 22.58 2.15
C LYS A 169 -8.58 22.54 1.03
N THR A 170 -9.31 21.43 0.90
CA THR A 170 -10.39 21.28 -0.09
C THR A 170 -11.70 21.88 0.40
N GLY A 171 -11.90 21.95 1.72
CA GLY A 171 -13.09 22.58 2.34
C GLY A 171 -12.99 24.11 2.47
N ASP A 172 -11.78 24.66 2.58
CA ASP A 172 -11.55 26.11 2.71
C ASP A 172 -11.61 26.87 1.37
N ASN A 173 -11.80 26.18 0.24
CA ASN A 173 -11.92 26.75 -1.11
C ASN A 173 -13.37 26.77 -1.64
N LEU A 174 -14.39 26.64 -0.77
CA LEU A 174 -15.82 26.76 -1.10
C LEU A 174 -16.45 27.99 -0.43
#